data_AF-A0A524L4L7-F1
#
_entry.id   AF-A0A524L4L7-F1
#
_cell.length_a   1.000
_cell.length_b   1.000
_cell.length_c   1.000
_cell.angle_alpha   90.00
_cell.angle_beta   90.00
_cell.angle_gamma   90.00
#
_symmetry.space_group_name_H-M   'P 1'
#
loop_
_entity.id
_entity.type
_entity.pdbx_description
1 polymer ?
#
loop_
_entity_poly.entity_id
_entity_poly.type
_entity_poly.pdbx_seq_one_letter_code
_entity_poly.pdbx_strand_id
1 'polypeptide(L)'
;MMFKNFHLSIIVLALIASSTACRAQTDIYTPTFIRTIMKQVADYQLENPTPHHSKSKNFPMGWVPASFYTGVMATWYATSDITYVEAARSWAERNHWRAGPRFRHADDLACGQTYLELYLIDPAQADIKPIRARFDSLMADPK
;
A
#
# COMPACT_ATOMS: atom_id res chain seq x y z
N MET A 1 29.16 -67.67 13.27
CA MET A 1 28.63 -66.53 14.04
C MET A 1 28.53 -65.34 13.07
N MET A 2 27.45 -65.26 12.27
CA MET A 2 27.44 -64.45 11.02
C MET A 2 26.07 -63.82 10.69
N PHE A 3 25.32 -63.38 11.71
CA PHE A 3 23.99 -62.77 11.54
C PHE A 3 23.80 -61.54 12.44
N LYS A 4 24.62 -60.49 12.26
CA LYS A 4 24.40 -59.20 12.94
C LYS A 4 24.43 -57.96 12.04
N ASN A 5 24.70 -58.10 10.74
CA ASN A 5 24.91 -56.94 9.84
C ASN A 5 23.73 -56.64 8.90
N PHE A 6 22.66 -57.44 8.93
CA PHE A 6 21.53 -57.28 8.00
C PHE A 6 20.54 -56.18 8.42
N HIS A 7 20.33 -55.98 9.73
CA HIS A 7 19.42 -54.95 10.24
C HIS A 7 19.98 -53.52 10.17
N LEU A 8 21.31 -53.37 10.19
CA LEU A 8 21.95 -52.05 10.11
C LEU A 8 21.88 -51.45 8.69
N SER A 9 21.77 -52.30 7.67
CA SER A 9 21.69 -51.88 6.25
C SER A 9 20.30 -51.35 5.87
N ILE A 10 19.24 -51.79 6.55
CA ILE A 10 17.86 -51.38 6.27
C ILE A 10 17.56 -50.00 6.89
N ILE A 11 18.18 -49.66 8.02
CA ILE A 11 18.00 -48.36 8.69
C ILE A 11 18.67 -47.22 7.91
N VAL A 12 19.79 -47.49 7.22
CA VAL A 12 20.48 -46.47 6.41
C VAL A 12 19.72 -46.16 5.11
N LEU A 13 18.99 -47.12 4.54
CA LEU A 13 18.21 -46.90 3.32
C LEU A 13 16.92 -46.09 3.56
N ALA A 14 16.37 -46.14 4.77
CA ALA A 14 15.18 -45.34 5.16
C ALA A 14 15.49 -43.86 5.42
N LEU A 15 16.76 -43.50 5.64
CA LEU A 15 17.21 -42.12 5.88
C LEU A 15 17.45 -41.30 4.60
N ILE A 16 17.47 -41.94 3.42
CA ILE A 16 17.73 -41.28 2.13
C ILE A 16 16.43 -40.83 1.43
N ALA A 17 15.26 -41.29 1.91
CA ALA A 17 13.95 -40.92 1.35
C ALA A 17 13.42 -39.55 1.81
N SER A 18 14.08 -38.88 2.76
CA SER A 18 13.78 -37.50 3.14
C SER A 18 14.57 -36.50 2.28
N SER A 19 14.64 -36.74 0.98
CA SER A 19 14.90 -35.66 0.03
C SER A 19 13.60 -34.88 -0.12
N THR A 20 13.31 -34.02 0.85
CA THR A 20 12.46 -32.86 0.60
C THR A 20 13.13 -32.08 -0.51
N ALA A 21 12.72 -32.36 -1.75
CA ALA A 21 12.93 -31.44 -2.85
C ALA A 21 12.47 -30.08 -2.31
N CYS A 22 13.41 -29.14 -2.21
CA CYS A 22 13.10 -27.74 -1.95
C CYS A 22 12.21 -27.28 -3.11
N ARG A 23 10.90 -27.51 -2.99
CA ARG A 23 9.92 -26.86 -3.85
C ARG A 23 10.03 -25.40 -3.48
N ALA A 24 10.55 -24.59 -4.40
CA ALA A 24 10.40 -23.16 -4.30
C ALA A 24 8.92 -22.89 -3.99
N GLN A 25 8.64 -22.13 -2.92
CA GLN A 25 7.28 -21.75 -2.54
C GLN A 25 6.76 -20.79 -3.62
N THR A 26 6.29 -21.29 -4.76
CA THR A 26 5.81 -20.47 -5.87
C THR A 26 4.45 -19.82 -5.59
N ASP A 27 3.76 -20.30 -4.56
CA ASP A 27 2.43 -19.84 -4.15
C ASP A 27 2.42 -18.36 -3.70
N ILE A 28 3.50 -17.88 -3.09
CA ILE A 28 3.61 -16.49 -2.61
C ILE A 28 3.67 -15.45 -3.74
N TYR A 29 3.95 -15.89 -4.97
CA TYR A 29 4.02 -15.02 -6.14
C TYR A 29 2.73 -15.06 -6.97
N THR A 30 1.71 -15.81 -6.54
CA THR A 30 0.44 -15.85 -7.26
C THR A 30 -0.30 -14.51 -7.12
N PRO A 31 -1.02 -14.05 -8.18
CA PRO A 31 -1.81 -12.82 -8.09
C PRO A 31 -2.82 -12.85 -6.93
N THR A 32 -3.42 -14.01 -6.66
CA THR A 32 -4.36 -14.20 -5.55
C THR A 32 -3.68 -13.95 -4.22
N PHE A 33 -2.55 -14.61 -3.94
CA PHE A 33 -1.81 -14.42 -2.69
C PHE A 33 -1.39 -12.97 -2.50
N ILE A 34 -0.81 -12.34 -3.54
CA ILE A 34 -0.38 -10.94 -3.48
C ILE A 34 -1.55 -10.01 -3.16
N ARG A 35 -2.69 -10.17 -3.85
CA ARG A 35 -3.90 -9.36 -3.58
C ARG A 35 -4.40 -9.58 -2.15
N THR A 36 -4.39 -10.82 -1.65
CA THR A 36 -4.77 -11.11 -0.25
C THR A 36 -3.88 -10.35 0.73
N ILE A 37 -2.56 -10.37 0.55
CA ILE A 37 -1.64 -9.63 1.42
C ILE A 37 -1.82 -8.12 1.29
N MET A 38 -2.01 -7.59 0.08
CA MET A 38 -2.28 -6.16 -0.14
C MET A 38 -3.49 -5.69 0.65
N LYS A 39 -4.60 -6.45 0.61
CA LYS A 39 -5.80 -6.16 1.39
C LYS A 39 -5.52 -6.17 2.88
N GLN A 40 -4.93 -7.26 3.39
CA GLN A 40 -4.64 -7.41 4.82
C GLN A 40 -3.81 -6.26 5.39
N VAL A 41 -2.77 -5.83 4.67
CA VAL A 41 -1.91 -4.71 5.12
C VAL A 41 -2.65 -3.38 5.03
N ALA A 42 -3.41 -3.14 3.97
CA ALA A 42 -4.21 -1.91 3.82
C ALA A 42 -5.28 -1.81 4.91
N ASP A 43 -6.03 -2.88 5.16
CA ASP A 43 -7.08 -2.95 6.17
C ASP A 43 -6.50 -2.68 7.57
N TYR A 44 -5.42 -3.38 7.92
CA TYR A 44 -4.75 -3.16 9.21
C TYR A 44 -4.32 -1.70 9.39
N GLN A 45 -3.70 -1.09 8.37
CA GLN A 45 -3.19 0.27 8.49
C GLN A 45 -4.31 1.33 8.49
N LEU A 46 -5.45 1.08 7.84
CA LEU A 46 -6.65 1.91 7.91
C LEU A 46 -7.29 1.86 9.31
N GLU A 47 -7.33 0.68 9.93
CA GLU A 47 -7.84 0.49 11.29
C GLU A 47 -6.88 1.01 12.38
N ASN A 48 -5.57 1.06 12.07
CA ASN A 48 -4.51 1.44 13.00
C ASN A 48 -3.68 2.62 12.46
N PRO A 49 -4.29 3.79 12.22
CA PRO A 49 -3.60 4.92 11.59
C PRO A 49 -2.41 5.38 12.44
N THR A 50 -1.25 5.57 11.80
CA THR A 50 -0.06 6.10 12.48
C THR A 50 -0.33 7.52 12.99
N PRO A 51 -0.10 7.82 14.29
CA PRO A 51 -0.30 9.16 14.81
C PRO A 51 0.65 10.18 14.17
N HIS A 52 0.11 11.33 13.75
CA HIS A 52 0.90 12.44 13.24
C HIS A 52 1.06 13.52 14.31
N HIS A 53 2.18 13.48 15.04
CA HIS A 53 2.39 14.36 16.21
C HIS A 53 2.95 15.74 15.89
N SER A 54 3.40 16.01 14.66
CA SER A 54 4.04 17.29 14.32
C SER A 54 3.13 18.21 13.53
N LYS A 55 2.64 19.26 14.18
CA LYS A 55 1.85 20.33 13.54
C LYS A 55 2.62 21.16 12.51
N SER A 56 3.95 21.03 12.45
CA SER A 56 4.81 21.79 11.53
C SER A 56 5.49 20.95 10.45
N LYS A 57 5.50 19.62 10.60
CA LYS A 57 6.19 18.69 9.67
C LYS A 57 5.32 17.55 9.17
N ASN A 58 4.32 17.13 9.95
CA ASN A 58 3.51 15.93 9.68
C ASN A 58 2.03 16.32 9.63
N PHE A 59 1.63 16.91 8.50
CA PHE A 59 0.24 17.30 8.28
C PHE A 59 -0.65 16.08 7.95
N PRO A 60 -1.96 16.13 8.23
CA PRO A 60 -2.88 15.03 7.87
C PRO A 60 -2.99 14.74 6.37
N MET A 61 -2.58 15.70 5.51
CA MET A 61 -2.41 15.57 4.05
C MET A 61 -0.93 15.54 3.60
N GLY A 62 0.02 15.49 4.53
CA GLY A 62 1.45 15.50 4.22
C GLY A 62 1.91 14.20 3.55
N TRP A 63 3.20 14.13 3.23
CA TRP A 63 3.77 13.01 2.48
C TRP A 63 3.58 11.63 3.13
N VAL A 64 3.55 11.52 4.46
CA VAL A 64 3.37 10.23 5.16
C VAL A 64 1.98 9.64 4.88
N PRO A 65 0.86 10.32 5.22
CA PRO A 65 -0.46 9.80 4.87
C PRO A 65 -0.65 9.76 3.35
N ALA A 66 -0.14 10.74 2.59
CA ALA A 66 -0.25 10.70 1.12
C ALA A 66 0.39 9.44 0.52
N SER A 67 1.59 9.06 0.94
CA SER A 67 2.26 7.82 0.50
C SER A 67 1.47 6.57 0.87
N PHE A 68 0.77 6.58 2.00
CA PHE A 68 -0.10 5.47 2.36
C PHE A 68 -1.32 5.40 1.44
N TYR A 69 -1.98 6.53 1.19
CA TYR A 69 -3.19 6.55 0.36
C TYR A 69 -2.94 6.28 -1.12
N THR A 70 -1.75 6.53 -1.68
CA THR A 70 -1.39 6.00 -3.01
C THR A 70 -1.34 4.47 -3.01
N GLY A 71 -0.86 3.85 -1.93
CA GLY A 71 -0.94 2.41 -1.71
C GLY A 71 -2.38 1.89 -1.59
N VAL A 72 -3.26 2.62 -0.87
CA VAL A 72 -4.69 2.29 -0.78
C VAL A 72 -5.35 2.31 -2.17
N MET A 73 -5.07 3.33 -2.98
CA MET A 73 -5.56 3.38 -4.37
C MET A 73 -5.02 2.22 -5.21
N ALA A 74 -3.74 1.85 -5.05
CA ALA A 74 -3.16 0.69 -5.72
C ALA A 74 -3.85 -0.62 -5.32
N THR A 75 -4.24 -0.78 -4.05
CA THR A 75 -5.04 -1.92 -3.59
C THR A 75 -6.40 -1.96 -4.25
N TRP A 76 -7.09 -0.82 -4.41
CA TRP A 76 -8.31 -0.75 -5.20
C TRP A 76 -8.08 -1.19 -6.65
N TYR A 77 -7.10 -0.65 -7.36
CA TYR A 77 -6.81 -1.06 -8.74
C TYR A 77 -6.55 -2.56 -8.87
N ALA A 78 -5.86 -3.15 -7.91
CA ALA A 78 -5.52 -4.57 -7.92
C ALA A 78 -6.71 -5.49 -7.56
N THR A 79 -7.69 -5.01 -6.78
CA THR A 79 -8.73 -5.86 -6.18
C THR A 79 -10.14 -5.52 -6.63
N SER A 80 -10.33 -4.33 -7.18
CA SER A 80 -11.63 -3.71 -7.47
C SER A 80 -12.55 -3.56 -6.25
N ASP A 81 -12.01 -3.65 -5.04
CA ASP A 81 -12.76 -3.50 -3.80
C ASP A 81 -12.97 -2.00 -3.49
N ILE A 82 -14.22 -1.53 -3.64
CA ILE A 82 -14.57 -0.11 -3.60
C ILE A 82 -14.30 0.55 -2.24
N THR A 83 -14.23 -0.24 -1.16
CA THR A 83 -13.98 0.25 0.19
C THR A 83 -12.69 1.08 0.30
N TYR A 84 -11.68 0.75 -0.50
CA TYR A 84 -10.42 1.48 -0.57
C TYR A 84 -10.55 2.87 -1.22
N VAL A 85 -11.39 3.00 -2.26
CA VAL A 85 -11.72 4.31 -2.86
C VAL A 85 -12.51 5.16 -1.88
N GLU A 86 -13.46 4.56 -1.17
CA GLU A 86 -14.26 5.26 -0.15
C GLU A 86 -13.39 5.74 1.02
N ALA A 87 -12.42 4.93 1.45
CA ALA A 87 -11.45 5.32 2.47
C ALA A 87 -10.57 6.50 2.01
N ALA A 88 -10.07 6.44 0.77
CA ALA A 88 -9.28 7.52 0.16
C ALA A 88 -10.09 8.81 -0.01
N ARG A 89 -11.35 8.71 -0.46
CA ARG A 89 -12.27 9.85 -0.57
C ARG A 89 -12.55 10.48 0.79
N SER A 90 -12.86 9.65 1.80
CA SER A 90 -13.08 10.11 3.17
C SER A 90 -11.86 10.87 3.72
N TRP A 91 -10.64 10.43 3.39
CA TRP A 91 -9.42 11.14 3.75
C TRP A 91 -9.25 12.46 2.99
N ALA A 92 -9.55 12.49 1.69
CA ALA A 92 -9.51 13.72 0.90
C ALA A 92 -10.50 14.78 1.42
N GLU A 93 -11.73 14.36 1.74
CA GLU A 93 -12.77 15.21 2.32
C GLU A 93 -12.38 15.79 3.67
N ARG A 94 -11.83 14.97 4.59
CA ARG A 94 -11.31 15.44 5.89
C ARG A 94 -10.20 16.48 5.75
N ASN A 95 -9.45 16.45 4.66
CA ASN A 95 -8.40 17.41 4.33
C ASN A 95 -8.88 18.56 3.44
N HIS A 96 -10.18 18.61 3.15
CA HIS A 96 -10.81 19.59 2.26
C HIS A 96 -10.17 19.64 0.87
N TRP A 97 -9.59 18.53 0.40
CA TRP A 97 -8.92 18.46 -0.90
C TRP A 97 -7.78 19.46 -1.08
N ARG A 98 -7.18 19.94 0.02
CA ARG A 98 -6.14 20.97 0.03
C ARG A 98 -4.75 20.36 0.15
N ALA A 99 -3.79 20.99 -0.52
CA ALA A 99 -2.36 20.81 -0.23
C ALA A 99 -2.03 21.28 1.20
N GLY A 100 -0.90 20.80 1.71
CA GLY A 100 -0.33 21.29 2.96
C GLY A 100 0.09 22.78 2.90
N PRO A 101 0.37 23.38 4.07
CA PRO A 101 0.57 24.83 4.19
C PRO A 101 1.86 25.37 3.55
N ARG A 102 2.90 24.54 3.36
CA ARG A 102 4.18 24.94 2.78
C ARG A 102 4.03 25.04 1.25
N PHE A 103 3.95 26.26 0.74
CA PHE A 103 3.48 26.56 -0.63
C PHE A 103 4.11 25.68 -1.73
N ARG A 104 5.45 25.60 -1.78
CA ARG A 104 6.21 24.87 -2.81
C ARG A 104 6.77 23.51 -2.35
N HIS A 105 6.49 23.09 -1.12
CA HIS A 105 7.14 21.90 -0.58
C HIS A 105 6.51 20.64 -1.15
N ALA A 106 7.32 19.75 -1.73
CA ALA A 106 6.82 18.54 -2.40
C ALA A 106 5.97 17.67 -1.46
N ASP A 107 6.38 17.51 -0.21
CA ASP A 107 5.60 16.77 0.79
C ASP A 107 4.15 17.25 0.97
N ASP A 108 3.92 18.55 0.79
CA ASP A 108 2.61 19.18 0.97
C ASP A 108 1.76 19.05 -0.29
N LEU A 109 2.37 18.72 -1.42
CA LEU A 109 1.73 18.50 -2.72
C LEU A 109 1.45 17.02 -2.98
N ALA A 110 2.10 16.11 -2.25
CA ALA A 110 2.00 14.66 -2.46
C ALA A 110 0.56 14.14 -2.42
N CYS A 111 -0.29 14.67 -1.54
CA CYS A 111 -1.72 14.32 -1.45
C CYS A 111 -2.48 14.54 -2.77
N GLY A 112 -2.01 15.45 -3.62
CA GLY A 112 -2.61 15.74 -4.91
C GLY A 112 -2.68 14.53 -5.84
N GLN A 113 -1.79 13.54 -5.70
CA GLN A 113 -1.83 12.32 -6.52
C GLN A 113 -3.14 11.56 -6.29
N THR A 114 -3.43 11.20 -5.04
CA THR A 114 -4.69 10.53 -4.66
C THR A 114 -5.91 11.38 -5.02
N TYR A 115 -5.87 12.71 -4.82
CA TYR A 115 -7.01 13.58 -5.14
C TYR A 115 -7.34 13.59 -6.64
N LEU A 116 -6.31 13.61 -7.48
CA LEU A 116 -6.48 13.55 -8.93
C LEU A 116 -6.98 12.17 -9.38
N GLU A 117 -6.48 11.08 -8.79
CA GLU A 117 -6.98 9.75 -9.07
C GLU A 117 -8.47 9.61 -8.72
N LEU A 118 -8.88 10.08 -7.53
CA LEU A 118 -10.29 10.09 -7.12
C LEU A 118 -11.17 10.89 -8.09
N TYR A 119 -10.66 12.01 -8.60
CA TYR A 119 -11.35 12.79 -9.62
C TYR A 119 -11.48 12.05 -10.95
N LEU A 120 -10.46 11.32 -11.37
CA LEU A 120 -10.53 10.51 -12.61
C LEU A 120 -11.55 9.37 -12.50
N ILE A 121 -11.79 8.86 -11.29
CA ILE A 121 -12.79 7.81 -11.03
C ILE A 121 -14.20 8.39 -11.00
N ASP A 122 -14.41 9.47 -10.24
CA ASP A 122 -15.72 10.10 -10.07
C ASP A 122 -15.57 11.62 -9.90
N PRO A 123 -15.59 12.38 -11.00
CA PRO A 123 -15.47 13.83 -10.98
C PRO A 123 -16.55 14.53 -10.13
N ALA A 124 -17.73 13.93 -9.99
CA ALA A 124 -18.85 14.54 -9.27
C ALA A 124 -18.64 14.52 -7.75
N GLN A 125 -17.80 13.60 -7.26
CA GLN A 125 -17.49 13.42 -5.83
C GLN A 125 -16.10 13.91 -5.43
N ALA A 126 -15.40 14.64 -6.30
CA ALA A 126 -14.04 15.12 -6.04
C ALA A 126 -13.93 16.64 -6.22
N ASP A 127 -13.72 17.36 -5.11
CA ASP A 127 -13.48 18.82 -5.16
C ASP A 127 -12.00 19.12 -5.38
N ILE A 128 -11.49 18.91 -6.60
CA ILE A 128 -10.08 19.18 -6.91
C ILE A 128 -9.76 20.68 -7.09
N LYS A 129 -10.72 21.59 -6.90
CA LYS A 129 -10.47 23.04 -7.08
C LYS A 129 -9.31 23.55 -6.20
N PRO A 130 -9.18 23.16 -4.92
CA PRO A 130 -8.11 23.67 -4.08
C PRO A 130 -6.72 23.19 -4.51
N ILE A 131 -6.60 21.90 -4.86
CA ILE A 131 -5.32 21.36 -5.33
C ILE A 131 -4.95 21.91 -6.72
N ARG A 132 -5.93 22.08 -7.62
CA ARG A 132 -5.73 22.72 -8.92
C ARG A 132 -5.23 24.15 -8.75
N ALA A 133 -5.90 24.97 -7.93
CA ALA A 133 -5.48 26.35 -7.68
C ALA A 133 -4.04 26.43 -7.14
N ARG A 134 -3.64 25.47 -6.29
CA ARG A 134 -2.24 25.37 -5.83
C ARG A 134 -1.27 25.13 -6.99
N PHE A 135 -1.53 24.16 -7.86
CA PHE A 135 -0.66 23.87 -9.00
C PHE A 135 -0.66 25.00 -10.04
N ASP A 136 -1.82 25.61 -10.34
CA ASP A 136 -1.92 26.76 -11.22
C ASP A 136 -1.05 27.93 -10.73
N SER A 137 -1.08 28.20 -9.41
CA SER A 137 -0.24 29.24 -8.81
C SER A 137 1.26 28.93 -8.91
N LEU A 138 1.65 27.64 -8.84
CA LEU A 138 3.05 27.24 -9.01
C LEU A 138 3.51 27.40 -10.47
N MET A 139 2.64 27.09 -11.44
CA MET A 139 2.92 27.24 -12.87
C MET A 139 3.00 28.70 -13.29
N ALA A 140 2.19 29.58 -12.68
CA ALA A 140 2.21 31.02 -12.95
C ALA A 140 3.46 31.73 -12.39
N ASP A 141 4.13 31.15 -11.39
CA ASP A 141 5.38 31.65 -10.80
C ASP A 141 6.45 30.54 -10.80
N PRO A 142 7.03 30.20 -11.97
CA PRO A 142 8.14 29.26 -12.01
C PRO A 142 9.37 29.85 -11.27
N LYS A 143 10.19 28.98 -10.67
CA LYS A 143 11.45 29.36 -9.98
C LYS A 143 12.64 28.78 -10.70
#